data_AF-A0A534X3V7-F1
#
_entry.id   AF-A0A534X3V7-F1
#
_cell.length_a   1.000
_cell.length_b   1.000
_cell.length_c   1.000
_cell.angle_alpha   90.00
_cell.angle_beta   90.00
_cell.angle_gamma   90.00
#
_symmetry.space_group_name_H-M   'P 1'
#
loop_
_entity.id
_entity.type
_entity.pdbx_description
1 polymer ?
#
loop_
_entity_poly.entity_id
_entity_poly.type
_entity_poly.pdbx_seq_one_letter_code
_entity_poly.pdbx_strand_id
1 'polypeptide(L)'
;MLELVDDSGQIRSRLEVKAGGEVSLQLFDQKGIIKVKLGAGESGSGMFLADETTQSGVQIIASQNGTAETPKTTGITMTSKNGQQRVITPCRLTKRRTRRS
;
A
#
# COMPACT_ATOMS: atom_id res chain seq x y z
N MET A 1 6.24 -20.36 -1.47
CA MET A 1 6.77 -19.21 -0.72
C MET A 1 8.26 -19.11 -0.99
N LEU A 2 8.79 -17.91 -1.12
CA LEU A 2 10.22 -17.62 -1.20
C LEU A 2 10.58 -16.63 -0.09
N GLU A 3 11.66 -16.91 0.64
CA GLU A 3 12.13 -16.06 1.74
C GLU A 3 13.59 -15.66 1.54
N LEU A 4 13.90 -14.40 1.84
CA LEU A 4 15.27 -13.93 2.04
C LEU A 4 15.53 -13.95 3.54
N VAL A 5 16.55 -14.70 3.96
CA VAL A 5 16.96 -14.88 5.36
C VAL A 5 18.37 -14.32 5.50
N ASP A 6 18.63 -13.53 6.54
CA ASP A 6 19.98 -13.01 6.83
C ASP A 6 20.85 -14.04 7.58
N ASP A 7 22.12 -13.70 7.81
CA ASP A 7 23.10 -14.56 8.47
C ASP A 7 22.74 -14.92 9.93
N SER A 8 21.82 -14.17 10.55
CA SER A 8 21.31 -14.46 11.89
C SER A 8 20.09 -15.41 11.89
N GLY A 9 19.64 -15.83 10.70
CA GLY A 9 18.44 -16.64 10.53
C GLY A 9 17.15 -15.82 10.52
N GLN A 10 17.22 -14.49 10.51
CA GLN A 10 16.04 -13.63 10.52
C GLN A 10 15.54 -13.39 9.09
N ILE A 11 14.23 -13.59 8.87
CA ILE A 11 13.58 -13.29 7.58
C ILE A 11 13.63 -11.77 7.34
N ARG A 12 14.16 -11.38 6.19
CA ARG A 12 14.26 -10.00 5.67
C ARG A 12 13.19 -9.69 4.63
N SER A 13 12.77 -10.69 3.87
CA SER A 13 11.71 -10.56 2.88
C SER A 13 10.99 -11.89 2.67
N ARG A 14 9.70 -11.80 2.31
CA ARG A 14 8.85 -12.94 1.96
C ARG A 14 8.02 -12.62 0.73
N LEU A 15 8.07 -13.49 -0.27
CA LEU A 15 7.17 -13.52 -1.42
C LEU A 15 6.28 -14.78 -1.32
N GLU A 16 4.97 -14.57 -1.25
CA GLU A 16 4.01 -15.66 -1.08
C GLU A 16 2.79 -15.48 -1.99
N VAL A 17 2.20 -16.62 -2.37
CA VAL A 17 0.84 -16.70 -2.91
C VAL A 17 -0.04 -17.20 -1.77
N LYS A 18 -1.10 -16.47 -1.45
CA LYS A 18 -2.05 -16.80 -0.39
C LYS A 18 -3.08 -17.81 -0.87
N ALA A 19 -3.83 -18.38 0.07
CA ALA A 19 -4.88 -19.36 -0.24
C ALA A 19 -5.95 -18.82 -1.21
N GLY A 20 -6.23 -17.51 -1.19
CA GLY A 20 -7.15 -16.84 -2.13
C GLY A 20 -6.53 -16.49 -3.49
N GLY A 21 -5.27 -16.86 -3.74
CA GLY A 21 -4.54 -16.55 -4.97
C GLY A 21 -3.87 -15.18 -4.97
N GLU A 22 -4.05 -14.36 -3.94
CA GLU A 22 -3.37 -13.07 -3.84
C GLU A 22 -1.88 -13.25 -3.64
N VAL A 23 -1.09 -12.43 -4.33
CA VAL A 23 0.37 -12.39 -4.17
C VAL A 23 0.73 -11.30 -3.18
N SER A 24 1.67 -11.58 -2.27
CA SER A 24 2.23 -10.55 -1.39
C SER A 24 3.75 -10.60 -1.33
N LEU A 25 4.37 -9.42 -1.36
CA LEU A 25 5.78 -9.20 -1.05
C LEU A 25 5.88 -8.37 0.23
N GLN A 26 6.63 -8.86 1.21
CA GLN A 26 6.82 -8.20 2.50
C GLN A 26 8.32 -7.94 2.73
N LEU A 27 8.65 -6.78 3.29
CA LEU A 27 10.00 -6.48 3.80
C LEU A 27 9.91 -6.28 5.31
N PHE A 28 10.83 -6.93 6.02
CA PHE A 28 10.89 -6.93 7.48
C PHE A 28 12.08 -6.09 7.96
N ASP A 29 11.97 -5.48 9.14
CA ASP A 29 13.09 -4.86 9.86
C ASP A 29 13.91 -5.89 10.65
N GLN A 30 14.98 -5.46 11.33
CA GLN A 30 15.89 -6.30 12.13
C GLN A 30 15.19 -7.09 13.24
N LYS A 31 13.99 -6.69 13.64
CA LYS A 31 13.20 -7.36 14.68
C LYS A 31 12.12 -8.27 14.09
N GLY A 32 12.12 -8.48 12.77
CA GLY A 32 11.10 -9.27 12.08
C GLY A 32 9.76 -8.55 11.93
N ILE A 33 9.74 -7.21 12.03
CA ILE A 33 8.51 -6.41 11.89
C ILE A 33 8.35 -5.96 10.45
N ILE A 34 7.15 -6.13 9.87
CA ILE A 34 6.85 -5.67 8.51
C ILE A 34 6.94 -4.15 8.42
N LYS A 35 7.78 -3.64 7.52
CA LYS A 35 7.91 -2.20 7.21
C LYS A 35 7.38 -1.85 5.82
N VAL A 36 7.40 -2.80 4.90
CA VAL A 36 6.86 -2.61 3.54
C VAL A 36 6.03 -3.83 3.17
N LYS A 37 4.89 -3.58 2.52
CA LYS A 37 4.09 -4.64 1.92
C LYS A 37 3.59 -4.19 0.56
N LEU A 38 3.73 -5.06 -0.44
CA LEU A 38 3.02 -5.02 -1.70
C LEU A 38 2.04 -6.18 -1.75
N GLY A 39 0.84 -5.94 -2.24
CA GLY A 39 -0.19 -6.96 -2.43
C GLY A 39 -0.91 -6.78 -3.76
N ALA A 40 -1.26 -7.90 -4.40
CA ALA A 40 -2.07 -7.91 -5.61
C ALA A 40 -3.03 -9.11 -5.58
N GLY A 41 -4.27 -8.87 -5.99
CA GLY A 41 -5.32 -9.88 -6.10
C GLY A 41 -6.38 -9.43 -7.10
N GLU A 42 -7.47 -10.18 -7.18
CA GLU A 42 -8.56 -9.92 -8.13
C GLU A 42 -9.18 -8.52 -7.97
N SER A 43 -9.28 -8.03 -6.73
CA SER A 43 -9.84 -6.70 -6.44
C SER A 43 -8.87 -5.54 -6.69
N GLY A 44 -7.63 -5.80 -7.11
CA GLY A 44 -6.63 -4.78 -7.41
C GLY A 44 -5.32 -4.97 -6.64
N SER A 45 -4.58 -3.88 -6.46
CA SER A 45 -3.27 -3.91 -5.80
C SER A 45 -3.09 -2.78 -4.79
N GLY A 46 -2.10 -2.94 -3.92
CA GLY A 46 -1.78 -1.93 -2.92
C GLY A 46 -0.36 -2.01 -2.41
N MET A 47 0.07 -0.89 -1.84
CA MET A 47 1.35 -0.73 -1.15
C MET A 47 1.12 -0.11 0.23
N PHE A 48 1.87 -0.57 1.20
CA PHE A 48 1.90 -0.05 2.56
C PHE A 48 3.35 0.19 2.99
N LEU A 49 3.63 1.38 3.52
CA LEU A 49 4.89 1.79 4.13
C LEU A 49 4.62 2.17 5.58
N ALA A 50 5.23 1.43 6.51
CA ALA A 50 5.09 1.66 7.94
C ALA A 50 6.11 2.69 8.44
N ASP A 51 5.71 3.48 9.44
CA ASP A 51 6.64 4.29 10.23
C ASP A 51 7.41 3.43 11.26
N GLU A 52 8.20 4.08 12.12
CA GLU A 52 8.96 3.42 13.17
C GLU A 52 8.07 2.69 14.19
N THR A 53 6.83 3.16 14.40
CA THR A 53 5.84 2.61 15.32
C THR A 53 4.95 1.53 14.71
N THR A 54 5.20 1.15 13.45
CA THR A 54 4.42 0.19 12.65
C THR A 54 3.07 0.71 12.15
N GLN A 55 2.80 2.00 12.33
CA GLN A 55 1.62 2.65 11.78
C GLN A 55 1.84 3.00 10.32
N SER A 56 0.75 3.13 9.55
CA SER A 56 0.82 3.46 8.12
C SER A 56 1.34 4.89 7.93
N GLY A 57 2.58 5.07 7.48
CA GLY A 57 3.07 6.37 7.01
C GLY A 57 2.55 6.69 5.60
N VAL A 58 2.54 5.71 4.71
CA VAL A 58 1.98 5.83 3.35
C VAL A 58 1.22 4.57 2.96
N GLN A 59 0.04 4.74 2.39
CA GLN A 59 -0.75 3.68 1.78
C GLN A 59 -1.14 4.07 0.36
N ILE A 60 -0.87 3.21 -0.62
CA ILE A 60 -1.34 3.35 -2.00
C ILE A 60 -2.30 2.22 -2.29
N ILE A 61 -3.46 2.55 -2.85
CA ILE A 61 -4.46 1.58 -3.31
C ILE A 61 -4.75 1.86 -4.78
N ALA A 62 -4.79 0.80 -5.57
CA ALA A 62 -5.25 0.79 -6.95
C ALA A 62 -6.30 -0.31 -7.11
N SER A 63 -7.55 0.08 -6.92
CA SER A 63 -8.75 -0.74 -7.14
C SER A 63 -9.73 0.02 -8.05
N GLN A 64 -10.50 -0.72 -8.84
CA GLN A 64 -11.64 -0.16 -9.59
C GLN A 64 -12.94 -0.17 -8.78
N ASN A 65 -13.04 -1.06 -7.80
CA ASN A 65 -14.24 -1.28 -7.01
C ASN A 65 -13.93 -1.03 -5.52
N GLY A 66 -14.59 -0.02 -4.94
CA GLY A 66 -14.59 0.13 -3.49
C GLY A 66 -15.44 -0.97 -2.85
N THR A 67 -15.05 -1.44 -1.66
CA THR A 67 -15.92 -2.29 -0.83
C THR A 67 -16.64 -1.44 0.22
N ALA A 68 -17.58 -2.01 0.97
CA ALA A 68 -18.21 -1.32 2.10
C ALA A 68 -17.18 -0.91 3.18
N GLU A 69 -16.12 -1.70 3.34
CA GLU A 69 -15.03 -1.48 4.31
C GLU A 69 -13.93 -0.57 3.75
N THR A 70 -13.73 -0.61 2.43
CA THR A 70 -12.75 0.19 1.68
C THR A 70 -13.40 0.84 0.45
N PRO A 71 -14.21 1.90 0.62
CA PRO A 71 -14.92 2.53 -0.50
C PRO A 71 -14.00 3.25 -1.49
N LYS A 72 -12.69 3.34 -1.18
CA LYS A 72 -11.69 4.03 -1.99
C LYS A 72 -11.21 3.11 -3.12
N THR A 73 -11.41 3.55 -4.36
CA THR A 73 -10.95 2.87 -5.57
C THR A 73 -9.44 3.05 -5.73
N THR A 74 -8.99 4.25 -6.07
CA THR A 74 -7.58 4.56 -6.28
C THR A 74 -7.19 5.78 -5.46
N GLY A 75 -6.06 5.71 -4.74
CA GLY A 75 -5.54 6.85 -4.01
C GLY A 75 -4.27 6.59 -3.22
N ILE A 76 -3.67 7.67 -2.77
CA ILE A 76 -2.49 7.71 -1.91
C ILE A 76 -2.90 8.39 -0.61
N THR A 77 -2.83 7.66 0.51
CA THR A 77 -2.99 8.21 1.86
C THR A 77 -1.61 8.39 2.47
N MET A 78 -1.32 9.59 2.96
CA MET A 78 -0.13 9.90 3.76
C MET A 78 -0.59 10.23 5.17
N THR A 79 0.01 9.60 6.18
CA THR A 79 -0.25 9.88 7.60
C THR A 79 0.98 10.52 8.21
N SER A 80 0.82 11.68 8.85
CA SER A 80 1.90 12.29 9.63
C SER A 80 1.98 11.68 11.04
N LYS A 81 3.06 12.00 11.74
CA LYS A 81 3.33 11.55 13.13
C LYS A 81 2.18 11.82 14.12
N ASN A 82 1.41 12.87 13.92
CA ASN A 82 0.26 13.23 14.77
C ASN A 82 -1.05 12.53 14.35
N GLY A 83 -1.00 11.57 13.43
CA GLY A 83 -2.16 10.85 12.92
C GLY A 83 -2.98 11.60 11.85
N GLN A 84 -2.57 12.81 11.45
CA GLN A 84 -3.27 13.55 10.41
C GLN A 84 -3.08 12.87 9.05
N GLN A 85 -4.18 12.66 8.34
CA GLN A 85 -4.18 12.02 7.03
C GLN A 85 -4.37 13.04 5.91
N ARG A 86 -3.60 12.88 4.83
CA ARG A 86 -3.82 13.54 3.54
C ARG A 86 -4.05 12.48 2.47
N VAL A 87 -5.15 12.61 1.74
CA VAL A 87 -5.52 11.68 0.68
C VAL A 87 -5.44 12.38 -0.68
N ILE A 88 -4.75 11.75 -1.63
CA ILE A 88 -4.75 12.14 -3.04
C ILE A 88 -5.52 11.07 -3.80
N THR A 89 -6.57 11.46 -4.52
CA THR A 89 -7.35 10.58 -5.40
C THR A 89 -7.34 11.12 -6.83
N PRO A 90 -7.56 10.26 -7.85
CA PRO A 90 -7.73 10.72 -9.23
C PRO A 90 -8.87 11.73 -9.32
N CYS A 91 -8.56 12.93 -9.84
CA CYS A 91 -9.54 13.95 -10.18
C CYS A 91 -9.91 13.84 -11.67
N ARG A 92 -11.18 14.09 -12.00
CA ARG A 92 -11.61 14.22 -13.40
C ARG A 92 -10.97 15.48 -13.99
N LEU A 93 -10.04 15.33 -14.93
CA LEU A 93 -9.51 16.44 -15.72
C LEU A 93 -10.66 17.08 -16.51
N THR A 94 -11.20 18.20 -16.02
CA THR A 94 -12.09 19.02 -16.84
C THR A 94 -11.22 19.84 -17.78
N LYS A 95 -11.47 19.73 -19.09
CA LYS A 95 -10.82 20.59 -20.10
C LYS A 95 -10.99 22.04 -19.64
N ARG A 96 -9.87 22.73 -19.37
CA ARG A 96 -9.84 24.14 -19.02
C ARG A 96 -10.53 24.91 -20.15
N ARG A 97 -11.76 25.39 -19.92
CA ARG A 97 -12.47 26.23 -20.89
C ARG A 97 -11.72 27.57 -20.92
N THR A 98 -10.80 27.72 -21.86
CA THR A 98 -10.17 29.01 -22.13
C THR A 98 -11.29 29.96 -22.59
N ARG A 99 -11.65 30.94 -21.75
CA ARG A 99 -12.41 32.10 -22.22
C ARG A 99 -11.54 32.77 -23.28
N ARG A 100 -11.94 32.69 -24.56
CA ARG A 100 -11.47 33.64 -25.56
C ARG A 100 -12.07 34.99 -25.21
N SER A 101 -11.20 35.99 -25.19
CA SER A 101 -11.46 37.42 -25.04
C SER A 101 -12.56 37.91 -25.97
#